data_AF-A0A960L3X5-F1
#
_entry.id   AF-A0A960L3X5-F1
#
_cell.length_a   1.000
_cell.length_b   1.000
_cell.length_c   1.000
_cell.angle_alpha   90.00
_cell.angle_beta   90.00
_cell.angle_gamma   90.00
#
_symmetry.space_group_name_H-M   'P 1'
#
loop_
_entity.id
_entity.type
_entity.pdbx_description
1 polymer ?
#
loop_
_entity_poly.entity_id
_entity_poly.type
_entity_poly.pdbx_seq_one_letter_code
_entity_poly.pdbx_strand_id
1 'polypeptide(L)'
;GTHTHVPTADERVLPGGTALITDVGMTGPYEGIIGFRADKSLQRFLLQTGVRLEVAKEDVRLAAAILDVDETTGRALSVQRLLVPDHGP
;
A
#
# COMPACT_ATOMS: atom_id res chain seq x y z
N GLY A 1 5.66 1.51 7.07
CA GLY A 1 6.27 2.41 6.08
C GLY A 1 5.35 2.54 4.88
N THR A 2 5.81 3.26 3.86
CA THR A 2 5.09 3.56 2.60
C THR A 2 6.12 3.63 1.46
N HIS A 3 5.64 3.83 0.22
CA HIS A 3 6.39 4.17 -1.02
C HIS A 3 6.38 3.04 -2.07
N THR A 4 6.51 1.79 -1.66
CA THR A 4 6.65 0.67 -2.61
C THR A 4 5.34 0.27 -3.28
N HIS A 5 4.21 0.75 -2.74
CA HIS A 5 2.84 0.50 -3.20
C HIS A 5 2.37 -0.96 -3.07
N VAL A 6 3.19 -1.85 -2.50
CA VAL A 6 2.84 -3.26 -2.27
C VAL A 6 2.82 -3.53 -0.77
N PRO A 7 1.69 -3.98 -0.20
CA PRO A 7 1.60 -4.24 1.23
C PRO A 7 2.48 -5.45 1.61
N THR A 8 3.24 -5.30 2.68
CA THR A 8 3.97 -6.42 3.29
C THR A 8 3.07 -7.21 4.25
N ALA A 9 3.53 -8.38 4.68
CA ALA A 9 2.86 -9.25 5.66
C ALA A 9 3.70 -9.41 6.94
N ASP A 10 4.48 -8.38 7.26
CA ASP A 10 5.41 -8.33 8.38
C ASP A 10 4.90 -7.48 9.55
N GLU A 11 3.60 -7.15 9.55
CA GLU A 11 2.99 -6.38 10.61
C GLU A 11 3.14 -7.07 11.97
N ARG A 12 3.66 -6.33 12.95
CA ARG A 12 3.86 -6.83 14.31
C ARG A 12 4.04 -5.72 15.31
N VAL A 13 3.74 -6.02 16.57
CA VAL A 13 4.19 -5.19 17.71
C VAL A 13 5.61 -5.61 18.08
N LEU A 14 6.53 -4.65 18.13
CA LEU A 14 7.93 -4.84 18.50
C LEU A 14 8.09 -4.92 20.03
N PRO A 15 9.21 -5.47 20.53
CA PRO A 15 9.59 -5.26 21.93
C PRO A 15 9.59 -3.77 22.27
N GLY A 16 8.94 -3.39 23.37
CA GLY A 16 8.75 -1.98 23.74
C GLY A 16 7.41 -1.37 23.31
N GLY A 17 6.59 -2.09 22.54
CA GLY A 17 5.20 -1.69 22.24
C GLY A 17 5.02 -0.82 21.01
N THR A 18 6.01 -0.74 20.12
CA THR A 18 5.87 -0.02 18.84
C THR A 18 5.29 -0.93 17.77
N ALA A 19 4.18 -0.54 17.13
CA ALA A 19 3.69 -1.23 15.94
C ALA A 19 4.60 -0.95 14.73
N LEU A 20 4.87 -1.97 13.94
CA LEU A 20 5.66 -1.89 12.72
C LEU A 20 4.96 -2.65 11.58
N ILE A 21 5.07 -2.10 10.37
CA ILE A 21 4.84 -2.76 9.08
C ILE A 21 5.83 -2.14 8.09
N THR A 22 6.51 -2.93 7.25
CA THR A 22 7.51 -2.37 6.32
C THR A 22 6.85 -1.45 5.30
N ASP A 23 5.79 -1.90 4.61
CA ASP A 23 5.00 -1.05 3.72
C ASP A 23 3.50 -1.35 3.88
N VAL A 24 2.71 -0.30 4.10
CA VAL A 24 1.25 -0.40 4.20
C VAL A 24 0.59 -0.67 2.85
N GLY A 25 1.31 -0.45 1.74
CA GLY A 25 0.80 -0.57 0.39
C GLY A 25 0.23 0.75 -0.14
N MET A 26 -0.49 0.67 -1.25
CA MET A 26 -1.12 1.80 -1.93
C MET A 26 -2.64 1.73 -1.84
N THR A 27 -3.27 2.89 -1.66
CA THR A 27 -4.69 3.11 -1.94
C THR A 27 -4.83 3.65 -3.36
N GLY A 28 -5.47 2.90 -4.24
CA GLY A 28 -5.51 3.19 -5.68
C GLY A 28 -5.69 1.94 -6.54
N PRO A 29 -5.48 2.03 -7.86
CA PRO A 29 -5.72 0.95 -8.81
C PRO A 29 -4.65 -0.15 -8.73
N TYR A 30 -5.08 -1.40 -8.53
CA TYR A 30 -4.22 -2.59 -8.48
C TYR A 30 -4.09 -3.29 -9.83
N GLU A 31 -4.99 -3.01 -10.78
CA GLU A 31 -4.84 -3.47 -12.16
C GLU A 31 -3.92 -2.52 -12.95
N GLY A 32 -2.63 -2.58 -12.62
CA GLY A 32 -1.59 -1.75 -13.21
C GLY A 32 -0.20 -2.08 -12.69
N ILE A 33 0.77 -1.21 -12.95
CA ILE A 33 2.13 -1.30 -12.41
C ILE A 33 2.33 -0.11 -11.46
N ILE A 34 2.28 -0.37 -10.15
CA ILE A 34 2.55 0.62 -9.10
C ILE A 34 1.59 1.84 -9.22
N GLY A 35 0.34 1.60 -9.64
CA GLY A 35 -0.70 2.63 -9.80
C GLY A 35 -0.81 3.25 -11.20
N PHE A 36 0.09 2.91 -12.12
CA PHE A 36 0.06 3.40 -13.50
C PHE A 36 -0.42 2.32 -14.48
N ARG A 37 -0.96 2.74 -15.62
CA ARG A 37 -1.34 1.84 -16.71
C ARG A 37 -0.15 0.98 -17.12
N ALA A 38 -0.39 -0.33 -17.22
CA ALA A 38 0.65 -1.30 -17.52
C ALA A 38 1.32 -1.03 -18.88
N ASP A 39 0.57 -0.64 -19.91
CA ASP A 39 1.09 -0.34 -21.25
C ASP A 39 2.11 0.81 -21.25
N LYS A 40 1.83 1.90 -20.54
CA LYS A 40 2.74 3.05 -20.43
C LYS A 40 4.01 2.72 -19.65
N SER A 41 3.86 2.00 -18.54
CA SER A 41 5.00 1.55 -17.75
C SER A 41 5.90 0.60 -18.56
N LEU A 42 5.33 -0.40 -19.24
CA LEU A 42 6.07 -1.32 -20.09
C LEU A 42 6.76 -0.60 -21.26
N GLN A 43 6.06 0.32 -21.93
CA GLN A 43 6.65 1.11 -23.02
C GLN A 43 7.89 1.89 -22.54
N ARG A 44 7.81 2.52 -21.37
CA ARG A 44 8.95 3.23 -20.76
C ARG A 44 10.12 2.29 -20.49
N PHE A 45 9.87 1.11 -19.94
CA PHE A 45 10.91 0.15 -19.60
C PHE A 45 11.57 -0.48 -20.83
N LEU A 46 10.78 -0.88 -21.82
CA LEU A 46 11.26 -1.56 -23.03
C LEU A 46 11.98 -0.61 -23.99
N LEU A 47 11.43 0.59 -24.21
CA LEU A 47 11.99 1.54 -25.18
C LEU A 47 13.04 2.47 -24.56
N GLN A 48 13.09 2.58 -23.23
CA GLN A 48 13.99 3.47 -22.50
C GLN A 48 13.89 4.95 -22.93
N THR A 49 12.72 5.37 -23.40
CA THR A 49 12.43 6.76 -23.82
C THR A 49 11.51 7.46 -22.83
N GLY A 50 11.38 8.78 -22.98
CA GLY A 50 10.40 9.58 -22.24
C GLY A 50 8.97 9.18 -22.61
N VAL A 51 8.27 8.54 -21.68
CA VAL A 51 6.85 8.20 -21.79
C VAL A 51 6.10 8.88 -20.66
N ARG A 52 5.01 9.57 -20.99
CA ARG A 52 4.09 10.11 -19.98
C ARG A 52 3.38 8.95 -19.30
N LEU A 53 3.61 8.80 -17.99
CA LEU A 53 2.86 7.84 -17.19
C LEU A 53 1.42 8.34 -17.01
N GLU A 54 0.49 7.39 -17.07
CA GLU A 54 -0.94 7.63 -16.95
C GLU A 54 -1.49 6.71 -15.86
N VAL A 55 -2.36 7.22 -15.00
CA VAL A 55 -2.90 6.48 -13.84
C VAL A 55 -3.85 5.38 -14.33
N ALA A 56 -3.75 4.18 -13.76
CA ALA A 56 -4.70 3.10 -14.01
C ALA A 56 -6.08 3.41 -13.38
N LYS A 57 -7.13 2.65 -13.72
CA LYS A 57 -8.50 2.96 -13.26
C LYS A 57 -9.23 1.78 -12.63
N GLU A 58 -8.86 0.56 -13.02
CA GLU A 58 -9.55 -0.65 -12.58
C GLU A 58 -8.96 -1.20 -11.27
N ASP A 59 -9.76 -2.01 -10.58
CA ASP A 59 -9.39 -2.68 -9.31
C ASP A 59 -8.85 -1.70 -8.27
N VAL A 60 -9.60 -0.64 -7.99
CA VAL A 60 -9.25 0.31 -6.92
C VAL A 60 -9.38 -0.41 -5.59
N ARG A 61 -8.36 -0.29 -4.73
CA ARG A 61 -8.36 -0.86 -3.38
C ARG A 61 -7.89 0.18 -2.38
N LEU A 62 -8.35 0.06 -1.14
CA LEU A 62 -7.82 0.77 0.01
C LEU A 62 -6.83 -0.13 0.74
N ALA A 63 -5.63 0.39 0.98
CA ALA A 63 -4.62 -0.24 1.82
C ALA A 63 -4.42 0.61 3.08
N ALA A 64 -4.46 -0.04 4.25
CA ALA A 64 -4.33 0.62 5.54
C ALA A 64 -3.73 -0.31 6.60
N ALA A 65 -3.34 0.27 7.74
CA ALA A 65 -3.01 -0.46 8.95
C ALA A 65 -3.94 0.00 10.07
N ILE A 66 -4.56 -0.95 10.76
CA ILE A 66 -5.41 -0.72 11.94
C ILE A 66 -4.54 -0.99 13.16
N LEU A 67 -4.44 -0.01 14.06
CA LEU A 67 -3.66 -0.11 15.29
C LEU A 67 -4.62 0.02 16.47
N ASP A 68 -4.45 -0.87 17.44
CA ASP A 68 -5.02 -0.70 18.78
C ASP A 68 -3.91 -0.20 19.72
N VAL A 69 -4.20 0.82 20.52
CA VAL A 69 -3.20 1.53 21.33
C VAL A 69 -3.75 1.75 22.73
N ASP A 70 -2.96 1.36 23.73
CA ASP A 70 -3.22 1.70 25.13
C ASP A 70 -3.04 3.20 25.36
N GLU A 71 -4.13 3.90 25.66
CA GLU A 71 -4.15 5.35 25.86
C GLU A 71 -3.32 5.81 27.07
N THR A 72 -3.12 4.96 28.07
CA THR A 72 -2.36 5.29 29.28
C THR A 72 -0.86 5.19 29.02
N THR A 73 -0.42 4.15 28.30
CA THR A 73 1.01 3.87 28.09
C THR A 73 1.54 4.32 26.72
N GLY A 74 0.65 4.62 25.77
CA GLY A 74 0.99 4.94 24.38
C GLY A 74 1.51 3.74 23.57
N ARG A 75 1.43 2.52 24.12
CA ARG A 75 1.93 1.31 23.48
C ARG A 75 0.87 0.71 22.57
N ALA A 76 1.29 0.24 21.40
CA ALA A 76 0.44 -0.55 20.52
C ALA A 76 0.13 -1.91 21.18
N LEU A 77 -1.15 -2.25 21.23
CA LEU A 77 -1.68 -3.55 21.66
C LEU A 77 -1.75 -4.53 20.48
N SER A 78 -2.08 -4.01 19.29
CA SER A 78 -2.11 -4.80 18.05
C SER A 78 -1.85 -3.93 16.82
N VAL A 79 -1.49 -4.59 15.73
CA VAL A 79 -1.45 -4.01 14.39
C VAL A 79 -1.98 -5.05 13.40
N GLN A 80 -2.90 -4.64 12.53
CA GLN A 80 -3.49 -5.48 11.50
C GLN A 80 -3.47 -4.74 10.17
N ARG A 81 -2.96 -5.39 9.11
CA ARG A 81 -3.05 -4.85 7.75
C ARG A 81 -4.47 -5.00 7.19
N LEU A 82 -4.88 -4.02 6.40
CA LEU A 82 -6.14 -4.01 5.67
C LEU A 82 -5.84 -3.80 4.18
N LEU A 83 -6.40 -4.66 3.33
CA LEU A 83 -6.43 -4.47 1.89
C LEU A 83 -7.83 -4.84 1.41
N VAL A 84 -8.63 -3.84 1.05
CA VAL A 84 -10.03 -4.02 0.69
C VAL A 84 -10.28 -3.42 -0.70
N PRO A 85 -10.93 -4.15 -1.62
CA PRO A 85 -11.41 -3.56 -2.87
C PRO A 85 -12.41 -2.44 -2.59
N ASP A 86 -12.33 -1.37 -3.37
CA ASP A 86 -13.40 -0.39 -3.48
C ASP A 86 -14.51 -1.03 -4.32
N HIS A 87 -15.63 -1.30 -3.67
CA HIS A 87 -16.81 -1.84 -4.35
C HIS A 87 -17.68 -0.75 -4.97
N GLY A 88 -17.32 0.54 -4.83
CA GLY A 88 -18.17 1.66 -5.19
C GLY A 88 -19.50 1.66 -4.40
N PRO A 89 -20.32 2.71 -4.56
CA PRO A 89 -21.77 2.58 -4.36
C PRO A 89 -22.42 1.68 -5.42
#